data_AF-C1EGB0-F1
#
_entry.id   AF-C1EGB0-F1
#
_cell.length_a   1.000
_cell.length_b   1.000
_cell.length_c   1.000
_cell.angle_alpha   90.00
_cell.angle_beta   90.00
_cell.angle_gamma   90.00
#
_symmetry.space_group_name_H-M   'P 1'
#
loop_
_entity.id
_entity.type
_entity.pdbx_description
1 polymer ?
#
loop_
_entity_poly.entity_id
_entity_poly.type
_entity_poly.pdbx_seq_one_letter_code
_entity_poly.pdbx_strand_id
1 'polypeptide(L)'
;MAGVGNKFAPLPPILLNKKKGEPYKPKTPEDAGGGKNPFARQLAHGEKDVRDATFRALGKWLGARSDVDMLDMKKIWKGLFYAMWHADGWDVQEELAEEIGGLIHKLKHRVALMYAGVFFITSRREWVGIDRHRMDKYLRLVRRFTSHVFRYCADRDWAEGVVGDVGEMFVRSALIPTGRGDQGVVDVGLRLHLAEVFVTELR
;
A
#
# COMPACT_ATOMS: atom_id res chain seq x y z
N MET A 1 17.84 -34.55 -31.28
CA MET A 1 17.97 -33.46 -30.31
C MET A 1 16.57 -33.13 -29.78
N ALA A 2 16.29 -33.45 -28.52
CA ALA A 2 14.97 -33.26 -27.92
C ALA A 2 14.77 -31.78 -27.56
N GLY A 3 13.69 -31.18 -28.07
CA GLY A 3 13.34 -29.79 -27.81
C GLY A 3 12.98 -29.57 -26.35
N VAL A 4 13.61 -28.58 -25.72
CA VAL A 4 13.29 -28.14 -24.36
C VAL A 4 11.89 -27.53 -24.40
N GLY A 5 10.91 -28.26 -23.86
CA GLY A 5 9.54 -27.79 -23.71
C GLY A 5 9.50 -26.45 -22.98
N ASN A 6 8.66 -25.57 -23.49
CA ASN A 6 8.47 -24.20 -23.05
C ASN A 6 8.06 -24.17 -21.56
N LYS A 7 9.04 -23.99 -20.64
CA LYS A 7 8.82 -23.97 -19.18
C LYS A 7 8.12 -22.70 -18.67
N PHE A 8 7.71 -21.82 -19.57
CA PHE A 8 7.00 -20.59 -19.27
C PHE A 8 5.66 -20.57 -20.00
N ALA A 9 4.77 -21.52 -19.66
CA ALA A 9 3.37 -21.27 -19.91
C ALA A 9 2.97 -20.03 -19.08
N PRO A 10 2.41 -18.97 -19.68
CA PRO A 10 1.88 -17.86 -18.90
C PRO A 10 0.88 -18.42 -17.90
N LEU A 11 0.94 -17.93 -16.66
CA LEU A 11 -0.04 -18.31 -15.64
C LEU A 11 -1.44 -18.11 -16.24
N PRO A 12 -2.34 -19.10 -16.13
CA PRO A 12 -3.67 -18.97 -16.67
C PRO A 12 -4.30 -17.68 -16.12
N PRO A 13 -5.04 -16.91 -16.95
CA PRO A 13 -5.80 -15.78 -16.47
C PRO A 13 -6.60 -16.21 -15.26
N ILE A 14 -6.58 -15.41 -14.19
CA ILE A 14 -7.39 -15.70 -13.01
C ILE A 14 -8.84 -15.48 -13.43
N LEU A 15 -9.49 -16.54 -13.87
CA LEU A 15 -10.91 -16.54 -14.15
C LEU A 15 -11.63 -16.45 -12.80
N LEU A 16 -11.93 -15.21 -12.40
CA LEU A 16 -12.96 -14.98 -11.41
C LEU A 16 -14.29 -15.39 -12.05
N ASN A 17 -15.07 -16.21 -11.34
CA ASN A 17 -16.48 -16.49 -11.67
C ASN A 17 -17.32 -15.22 -11.48
N LYS A 18 -17.05 -14.16 -12.26
CA LYS A 18 -17.88 -12.96 -12.34
C LYS A 18 -19.02 -13.30 -13.28
N LYS A 19 -20.23 -13.50 -12.75
CA LYS A 19 -21.43 -13.47 -13.57
C LYS A 19 -21.55 -12.06 -14.15
N LYS A 20 -21.71 -11.96 -15.47
CA LYS A 20 -21.78 -10.69 -16.19
C LYS A 20 -22.92 -9.83 -15.59
N GLY A 21 -22.58 -8.68 -15.02
CA GLY A 21 -23.55 -7.73 -14.43
C GLY A 21 -23.65 -7.70 -12.89
N GLU A 22 -23.02 -8.63 -12.16
CA GLU A 22 -23.03 -8.60 -10.69
C GLU A 22 -21.80 -7.88 -10.10
N PRO A 23 -21.94 -7.09 -9.02
CA PRO A 23 -20.81 -6.50 -8.31
C PRO A 23 -19.85 -7.58 -7.80
N TYR A 24 -18.55 -7.37 -8.00
CA TYR A 24 -17.53 -8.28 -7.47
C TYR A 24 -17.59 -8.35 -5.95
N LYS A 25 -17.58 -9.58 -5.41
CA LYS A 25 -17.52 -9.86 -3.97
C LYS A 25 -16.09 -10.27 -3.59
N PRO A 26 -15.33 -9.43 -2.88
CA PRO A 26 -13.97 -9.76 -2.46
C PRO A 26 -13.96 -10.93 -1.48
N LYS A 27 -12.97 -11.80 -1.62
CA LYS A 27 -12.67 -12.81 -0.60
C LYS A 27 -12.00 -12.12 0.57
N THR A 28 -12.45 -12.41 1.79
CA THR A 28 -11.80 -11.96 3.02
C THR A 28 -11.00 -13.09 3.66
N PRO A 29 -10.09 -12.80 4.60
CA PRO A 29 -9.37 -13.82 5.36
C PRO A 29 -10.27 -14.79 6.15
N GLU A 30 -11.48 -14.36 6.51
CA GLU A 30 -12.49 -15.22 7.16
C GLU A 30 -13.02 -16.28 6.18
N ASP A 31 -13.16 -15.92 4.89
CA ASP A 31 -13.59 -16.83 3.83
C ASP A 31 -12.47 -17.75 3.32
N ALA A 32 -11.20 -17.36 3.54
CA ALA A 32 -10.07 -17.94 2.81
C ALA A 32 -9.61 -19.31 3.34
N GLY A 33 -9.85 -19.65 4.60
CA GLY A 33 -9.32 -20.86 5.24
C GLY A 33 -7.78 -20.94 5.27
N GLY A 34 -7.19 -21.40 6.36
CA GLY A 34 -5.74 -21.71 6.40
C GLY A 34 -4.78 -20.52 6.44
N GLY A 35 -5.16 -19.39 7.07
CA GLY A 35 -4.23 -18.31 7.43
C GLY A 35 -3.65 -17.51 6.26
N LYS A 36 -4.20 -17.64 5.06
CA LYS A 36 -3.77 -16.86 3.88
C LYS A 36 -4.64 -15.62 3.71
N ASN A 37 -4.04 -14.45 3.82
CA ASN A 37 -4.70 -13.20 3.49
C ASN A 37 -4.85 -13.04 1.96
N PRO A 38 -6.08 -13.03 1.41
CA PRO A 38 -6.30 -13.03 -0.03
C PRO A 38 -6.29 -11.61 -0.64
N PHE A 39 -6.18 -10.54 0.16
CA PHE A 39 -6.29 -9.16 -0.34
C PHE A 39 -5.19 -8.81 -1.34
N ALA A 40 -3.94 -9.22 -1.07
CA ALA A 40 -2.78 -8.85 -1.90
C ALA A 40 -2.98 -9.19 -3.39
N ARG A 41 -3.48 -10.40 -3.69
CA ARG A 41 -3.72 -10.85 -5.07
C ARG A 41 -4.88 -10.12 -5.73
N GLN A 42 -5.93 -9.82 -4.96
CA GLN A 42 -7.12 -9.14 -5.47
C GLN A 42 -6.87 -7.64 -5.72
N LEU A 43 -6.03 -6.99 -4.90
CA LEU A 43 -5.60 -5.60 -5.09
C LEU A 43 -4.68 -5.43 -6.31
N ALA A 44 -3.91 -6.47 -6.65
CA ALA A 44 -3.05 -6.49 -7.83
C ALA A 44 -3.78 -6.97 -9.11
N HIS A 45 -5.12 -7.06 -9.09
CA HIS A 45 -5.90 -7.54 -10.23
C HIS A 45 -5.97 -6.50 -11.36
N GLY A 46 -6.05 -6.94 -12.62
CA GLY A 46 -6.11 -6.04 -13.79
C GLY A 46 -7.42 -5.24 -13.89
N GLU A 47 -8.55 -5.81 -13.48
CA GLU A 47 -9.86 -5.11 -13.46
C GLU A 47 -9.99 -4.12 -12.29
N LYS A 48 -10.35 -2.86 -12.59
CA LYS A 48 -10.59 -1.81 -11.59
C LYS A 48 -11.67 -2.20 -10.59
N ASP A 49 -12.81 -2.73 -11.05
CA ASP A 49 -13.92 -3.16 -10.18
C ASP A 49 -13.47 -4.10 -9.05
N VAL A 50 -12.58 -5.04 -9.38
CA VAL A 50 -12.03 -6.01 -8.43
C VAL A 50 -11.18 -5.30 -7.40
N ARG A 51 -10.30 -4.38 -7.83
CA ARG A 51 -9.44 -3.60 -6.94
C ARG A 51 -10.25 -2.71 -6.01
N ASP A 52 -11.22 -1.96 -6.53
CA ASP A 52 -12.03 -1.01 -5.75
C ASP A 52 -12.92 -1.72 -4.72
N ALA A 53 -13.57 -2.82 -5.12
CA ALA A 53 -14.33 -3.65 -4.19
C ALA A 53 -13.41 -4.22 -3.10
N THR A 54 -12.23 -4.69 -3.47
CA THR A 54 -11.24 -5.25 -2.53
C THR A 54 -10.69 -4.21 -1.58
N PHE A 55 -10.41 -2.99 -2.04
CA PHE A 55 -9.95 -1.88 -1.21
C PHE A 55 -10.99 -1.51 -0.15
N ARG A 56 -12.27 -1.45 -0.54
CA ARG A 56 -13.38 -1.21 0.40
C ARG A 56 -13.51 -2.33 1.45
N ALA A 57 -13.35 -3.59 1.04
CA ALA A 57 -13.36 -4.73 1.96
C ALA A 57 -12.15 -4.71 2.91
N LEU A 58 -10.96 -4.37 2.39
CA LEU A 58 -9.74 -4.20 3.18
C LEU A 58 -9.93 -3.12 4.26
N GLY A 59 -10.52 -1.98 3.91
CA GLY A 59 -10.73 -0.90 4.86
C GLY A 59 -11.64 -1.29 6.03
N LYS A 60 -12.73 -2.02 5.75
CA LYS A 60 -13.61 -2.58 6.79
C LYS A 60 -12.86 -3.58 7.68
N TRP A 61 -12.09 -4.48 7.07
CA TRP A 61 -11.34 -5.52 7.76
C TRP A 61 -10.24 -4.95 8.66
N LEU A 62 -9.48 -3.95 8.18
CA LEU A 62 -8.46 -3.27 8.98
C LEU A 62 -9.11 -2.44 10.10
N GLY A 63 -10.22 -1.73 9.84
CA GLY A 63 -10.90 -0.89 10.82
C GLY A 63 -11.47 -1.67 12.02
N ALA A 64 -11.88 -2.92 11.83
CA ALA A 64 -12.38 -3.77 12.91
C ALA A 64 -11.28 -4.22 13.89
N ARG A 65 -10.02 -4.21 13.47
CA ARG A 65 -8.89 -4.85 14.18
C ARG A 65 -8.17 -3.91 15.14
N SER A 66 -7.67 -4.47 16.24
CA SER A 66 -6.72 -3.80 17.15
C SER A 66 -5.25 -4.05 16.77
N ASP A 67 -4.98 -5.12 16.02
CA ASP A 67 -3.64 -5.50 15.58
C ASP A 67 -3.70 -6.27 14.26
N VAL A 68 -2.59 -6.28 13.52
CA VAL A 68 -2.41 -7.02 12.28
C VAL A 68 -0.99 -7.58 12.26
N ASP A 69 -0.82 -8.81 11.79
CA ASP A 69 0.53 -9.36 11.65
C ASP A 69 1.35 -8.56 10.62
N MET A 70 2.62 -8.31 10.94
CA MET A 70 3.54 -7.51 10.12
C MET A 70 3.72 -8.10 8.71
N LEU A 71 3.80 -9.43 8.58
CA LEU A 71 3.95 -10.09 7.28
C LEU A 71 2.69 -9.93 6.44
N ASP A 72 1.51 -10.03 7.06
CA ASP A 72 0.25 -9.79 6.37
C ASP A 72 0.08 -8.33 5.94
N MET A 73 0.45 -7.37 6.79
CA MET A 73 0.46 -5.96 6.41
C MET A 73 1.41 -5.69 5.22
N LYS A 74 2.59 -6.32 5.19
CA LYS A 74 3.52 -6.25 4.05
C LYS A 74 2.92 -6.82 2.77
N LYS A 75 2.22 -7.95 2.84
CA LYS A 75 1.51 -8.52 1.67
C LYS A 75 0.42 -7.58 1.18
N ILE A 76 -0.37 -7.00 2.09
CA ILE A 76 -1.41 -6.02 1.75
C ILE A 76 -0.79 -4.84 1.00
N TRP A 77 0.28 -4.26 1.52
CA TRP A 77 0.95 -3.13 0.88
C TRP A 77 1.57 -3.46 -0.46
N LYS A 78 2.11 -4.68 -0.64
CA LYS A 78 2.55 -5.14 -1.97
C LYS A 78 1.36 -5.19 -2.96
N GLY A 79 0.17 -5.57 -2.50
CA GLY A 79 -1.06 -5.49 -3.30
C GLY A 79 -1.46 -4.04 -3.64
N LEU A 80 -1.44 -3.14 -2.66
CA LEU A 80 -1.74 -1.71 -2.87
C LEU A 80 -0.74 -1.03 -3.82
N PHE A 81 0.54 -1.39 -3.73
CA PHE A 81 1.56 -0.93 -4.65
C PHE A 81 1.20 -1.30 -6.09
N TYR A 82 0.83 -2.56 -6.35
CA TYR A 82 0.38 -2.96 -7.69
C TYR A 82 -1.00 -2.40 -8.08
N ALA A 83 -1.86 -2.06 -7.13
CA ALA A 83 -3.09 -1.32 -7.43
C ALA A 83 -2.76 0.05 -8.06
N MET A 84 -1.80 0.78 -7.48
CA MET A 84 -1.28 2.04 -8.06
C MET A 84 -0.55 1.79 -9.39
N TRP A 85 0.21 0.69 -9.51
CA TRP A 85 0.86 0.31 -10.76
C TRP A 85 -0.12 0.23 -11.93
N HIS A 86 -1.30 -0.35 -11.71
CA HIS A 86 -2.38 -0.51 -12.68
C HIS A 86 -3.35 0.69 -12.79
N ALA A 87 -3.09 1.79 -12.07
CA ALA A 87 -3.92 3.00 -12.13
C ALA A 87 -3.51 3.88 -13.33
N ASP A 88 -4.35 3.93 -14.35
CA ASP A 88 -4.13 4.73 -15.56
C ASP A 88 -5.13 5.90 -15.62
N GLY A 89 -4.65 7.07 -16.05
CA GLY A 89 -5.40 8.34 -16.00
C GLY A 89 -5.09 9.15 -14.74
N TRP A 90 -4.94 10.46 -14.89
CA TRP A 90 -4.56 11.36 -13.78
C TRP A 90 -5.60 11.39 -12.66
N ASP A 91 -6.88 11.47 -13.02
CA ASP A 91 -7.97 11.50 -12.04
C ASP A 91 -8.03 10.20 -11.22
N VAL A 92 -7.83 9.05 -11.88
CA VAL A 92 -7.81 7.73 -11.22
C VAL A 92 -6.62 7.60 -10.29
N GLN A 93 -5.44 8.09 -10.71
CA GLN A 93 -4.23 8.07 -9.88
C GLN A 93 -4.39 8.97 -8.64
N GLU A 94 -5.00 10.14 -8.80
CA GLU A 94 -5.25 11.06 -7.69
C GLU A 94 -6.27 10.50 -6.72
N GLU A 95 -7.42 10.03 -7.23
CA GLU A 95 -8.47 9.42 -6.41
C GLU A 95 -7.91 8.25 -5.60
N LEU A 96 -7.15 7.35 -6.25
CA LEU A 96 -6.55 6.20 -5.56
C LEU A 96 -5.52 6.63 -4.50
N ALA A 97 -4.73 7.67 -4.76
CA ALA A 97 -3.77 8.18 -3.78
C ALA A 97 -4.47 8.78 -2.54
N GLU A 98 -5.56 9.52 -2.75
CA GLU A 98 -6.40 10.07 -1.67
C GLU A 98 -7.09 8.95 -0.90
N GLU A 99 -7.64 7.93 -1.57
CA GLU A 99 -8.28 6.78 -0.92
C GLU A 99 -7.29 5.98 -0.06
N ILE A 100 -6.11 5.66 -0.61
CA ILE A 100 -5.05 4.93 0.10
C ILE A 100 -4.57 5.73 1.32
N GLY A 101 -4.28 7.02 1.16
CA GLY A 101 -3.87 7.88 2.26
C GLY A 101 -4.97 8.03 3.33
N GLY A 102 -6.19 8.30 2.91
CA GLY A 102 -7.35 8.52 3.78
C GLY A 102 -7.77 7.31 4.60
N LEU A 103 -7.35 6.10 4.21
CA LEU A 103 -7.67 4.90 4.98
C LEU A 103 -7.12 4.96 6.41
N ILE A 104 -5.97 5.60 6.65
CA ILE A 104 -5.34 5.71 7.98
C ILE A 104 -6.29 6.28 9.05
N HIS A 105 -7.18 7.19 8.65
CA HIS A 105 -8.13 7.89 9.52
C HIS A 105 -9.24 6.98 10.05
N LYS A 106 -9.48 5.85 9.38
CA LYS A 106 -10.52 4.86 9.73
C LYS A 106 -9.97 3.72 10.59
N LEU A 107 -8.69 3.74 10.94
CA LEU A 107 -8.01 2.65 11.63
C LEU A 107 -7.77 2.99 13.11
N LYS A 108 -7.75 1.96 13.95
CA LYS A 108 -7.28 2.10 15.34
C LYS A 108 -5.79 2.44 15.34
N HIS A 109 -5.36 3.24 16.30
CA HIS A 109 -4.03 3.87 16.32
C HIS A 109 -2.86 2.93 16.01
N ARG A 110 -2.79 1.79 16.69
CA ARG A 110 -1.75 0.77 16.44
C ARG A 110 -1.73 0.24 15.00
N VAL A 111 -2.90 -0.02 14.42
CA VAL A 111 -3.04 -0.49 13.03
C VAL A 111 -2.74 0.64 12.05
N ALA A 112 -3.12 1.88 12.37
CA ALA A 112 -2.82 3.07 11.59
C ALA A 112 -1.31 3.30 11.44
N LEU A 113 -0.57 3.24 12.55
CA LEU A 113 0.89 3.36 12.56
C LEU A 113 1.56 2.22 11.80
N MET A 114 1.09 0.98 11.95
CA MET A 114 1.62 -0.15 11.19
C MET A 114 1.32 -0.01 9.69
N TYR A 115 0.12 0.44 9.33
CA TYR A 115 -0.26 0.74 7.96
C TYR A 115 0.67 1.81 7.37
N ALA A 116 0.89 2.92 8.07
CA ALA A 116 1.79 3.98 7.61
C ALA A 116 3.27 3.55 7.56
N GLY A 117 3.77 2.82 8.56
CA GLY A 117 5.15 2.34 8.56
C GLY A 117 5.42 1.37 7.40
N VAL A 118 4.51 0.43 7.16
CA VAL A 118 4.68 -0.55 6.08
C VAL A 118 4.52 0.08 4.69
N PHE A 119 3.80 1.19 4.54
CA PHE A 119 3.82 2.00 3.32
C PHE A 119 5.25 2.43 2.96
N PHE A 120 5.96 3.06 3.90
CA PHE A 120 7.31 3.56 3.67
C PHE A 120 8.30 2.40 3.45
N ILE A 121 8.20 1.33 4.24
CA ILE A 121 9.03 0.13 4.04
C ILE A 121 8.85 -0.45 2.64
N THR A 122 7.61 -0.58 2.18
CA THR A 122 7.30 -1.07 0.82
C THR A 122 7.84 -0.12 -0.24
N SER A 123 7.59 1.18 -0.10
CA SER A 123 8.02 2.20 -1.05
C SER A 123 9.54 2.22 -1.22
N ARG A 124 10.30 2.11 -0.12
CA ARG A 124 11.77 2.05 -0.14
C ARG A 124 12.29 0.85 -0.90
N ARG A 125 11.71 -0.34 -0.64
CA ARG A 125 12.12 -1.60 -1.25
C ARG A 125 11.87 -1.63 -2.75
N GLU A 126 10.76 -1.04 -3.18
CA GLU A 126 10.31 -1.08 -4.58
C GLU A 126 10.81 0.11 -5.41
N TRP A 127 11.37 1.14 -4.78
CA TRP A 127 11.63 2.45 -5.42
C TRP A 127 12.42 2.36 -6.73
N VAL A 128 13.51 1.58 -6.73
CA VAL A 128 14.37 1.38 -7.91
C VAL A 128 13.69 0.58 -9.01
N GLY A 129 12.71 -0.26 -8.65
CA GLY A 129 11.93 -1.05 -9.60
C GLY A 129 10.85 -0.24 -10.34
N ILE A 130 10.63 1.02 -9.95
CA ILE A 130 9.68 1.92 -10.62
C ILE A 130 10.33 2.49 -11.88
N ASP A 131 9.80 2.16 -13.04
CA ASP A 131 10.25 2.76 -14.29
C ASP A 131 9.81 4.21 -14.44
N ARG A 132 10.48 4.94 -15.34
CA ARG A 132 10.28 6.36 -15.57
C ARG A 132 8.82 6.74 -15.85
N HIS A 133 8.07 5.94 -16.60
CA HIS A 133 6.69 6.27 -16.97
C HIS A 133 5.70 6.15 -15.81
N ARG A 134 6.09 5.45 -14.73
CA ARG A 134 5.28 5.27 -13.53
C ARG A 134 5.74 6.12 -12.36
N MET A 135 6.88 6.80 -12.45
CA MET A 135 7.44 7.54 -11.32
C MET A 135 6.47 8.61 -10.79
N ASP A 136 5.85 9.39 -11.67
CA ASP A 136 5.00 10.52 -11.27
C ASP A 136 3.82 10.12 -10.36
N LYS A 137 3.15 8.99 -10.64
CA LYS A 137 2.04 8.52 -9.79
C LYS A 137 2.52 8.05 -8.42
N TYR A 138 3.72 7.50 -8.31
CA TYR A 138 4.30 7.12 -7.02
C TYR A 138 4.83 8.32 -6.23
N LEU A 139 5.41 9.33 -6.90
CA LEU A 139 5.74 10.61 -6.28
C LEU A 139 4.47 11.27 -5.70
N ARG A 140 3.37 11.25 -6.47
CA ARG A 140 2.08 11.75 -6.02
C ARG A 140 1.52 10.96 -4.84
N LEU A 141 1.60 9.63 -4.90
CA LEU A 141 1.19 8.75 -3.79
C LEU A 141 1.95 9.07 -2.50
N VAL A 142 3.29 9.19 -2.56
CA VAL A 142 4.11 9.54 -1.39
C VAL A 142 3.71 10.89 -0.82
N ARG A 143 3.49 11.89 -1.67
CA ARG A 143 3.06 13.23 -1.25
C ARG A 143 1.71 13.18 -0.53
N ARG A 144 0.69 12.57 -1.15
CA ARG A 144 -0.65 12.44 -0.57
C ARG A 144 -0.65 11.63 0.73
N PHE A 145 0.05 10.51 0.74
CA PHE A 145 0.13 9.66 1.93
C PHE A 145 0.80 10.40 3.09
N THR A 146 1.88 11.13 2.83
CA THR A 146 2.56 11.97 3.84
C THR A 146 1.62 13.05 4.38
N SER A 147 0.84 13.70 3.50
CA SER A 147 -0.22 14.65 3.88
C SER A 147 -1.24 14.02 4.83
N HIS A 148 -1.72 12.81 4.54
CA HIS A 148 -2.67 12.10 5.43
C HIS A 148 -2.05 11.71 6.77
N VAL A 149 -0.77 11.38 6.82
CA VAL A 149 -0.07 11.12 8.10
C VAL A 149 0.00 12.39 8.94
N PHE A 150 0.24 13.57 8.36
CA PHE A 150 0.22 14.82 9.11
C PHE A 150 -1.19 15.24 9.52
N ARG A 151 -2.18 15.10 8.62
CA ARG A 151 -3.60 15.28 8.98
C ARG A 151 -4.02 14.35 10.12
N TYR A 152 -3.49 13.13 10.17
CA TYR A 152 -3.78 12.18 11.25
C TYR A 152 -3.33 12.70 12.62
N CYS A 153 -2.19 13.41 12.67
CA CYS A 153 -1.72 14.13 13.85
C CYS A 153 -2.59 15.37 14.12
N ALA A 154 -2.92 16.15 13.10
CA ALA A 154 -3.73 17.36 13.22
C ALA A 154 -5.14 17.07 13.76
N ASP A 155 -5.79 16.01 13.27
CA ASP A 155 -7.10 15.53 13.74
C ASP A 155 -7.06 15.03 15.20
N ARG A 156 -5.86 14.90 15.78
CA ARG A 156 -5.60 14.53 17.18
C ARG A 156 -4.92 15.67 17.94
N ASP A 157 -5.12 16.90 17.47
CA ASP A 157 -4.63 18.13 18.08
C ASP A 157 -3.11 18.12 18.32
N TRP A 158 -2.36 17.41 17.48
CA TRP A 158 -0.91 17.25 17.63
C TRP A 158 -0.51 16.72 19.01
N ALA A 159 -1.34 15.87 19.63
CA ALA A 159 -1.07 15.27 20.93
C ALA A 159 0.34 14.64 20.95
N GLU A 160 1.14 14.98 21.96
CA GLU A 160 2.57 14.66 22.03
C GLU A 160 2.86 13.17 21.83
N GLY A 161 2.06 12.29 22.42
CA GLY A 161 2.19 10.84 22.23
C GLY A 161 1.96 10.40 20.78
N VAL A 162 0.95 10.97 20.11
CA VAL A 162 0.65 10.66 18.70
C VAL A 162 1.75 11.16 17.79
N VAL A 163 2.24 12.38 18.02
CA VAL A 163 3.34 12.97 17.25
C VAL A 163 4.63 12.18 17.48
N GLY A 164 4.91 11.77 18.71
CA GLY A 164 6.04 10.92 19.08
C GLY A 164 6.01 9.58 18.34
N ASP A 165 4.88 8.88 18.38
CA ASP A 165 4.70 7.60 17.71
C ASP A 165 4.83 7.72 16.18
N VAL A 166 4.26 8.77 15.58
CA VAL A 166 4.39 9.05 14.14
C VAL A 166 5.84 9.41 13.78
N GLY A 167 6.51 10.22 14.60
CA GLY A 167 7.91 10.57 14.43
C GLY A 167 8.82 9.34 14.47
N GLU A 168 8.62 8.46 15.46
CA GLU A 168 9.33 7.19 15.54
C GLU A 168 9.07 6.29 14.32
N MET A 169 7.80 6.24 13.86
CA MET A 169 7.43 5.52 12.65
C MET A 169 8.19 6.03 11.42
N PHE A 170 8.29 7.36 11.21
CA PHE A 170 9.07 7.96 10.12
C PHE A 170 10.55 7.59 10.22
N VAL A 171 11.15 7.73 11.40
CA VAL A 171 12.58 7.41 11.61
C VAL A 171 12.87 5.94 11.27
N ARG A 172 12.07 5.01 11.81
CA ARG A 172 12.29 3.57 11.65
C ARG A 172 11.95 3.06 10.26
N SER A 173 10.94 3.63 9.61
CA SER A 173 10.34 3.08 8.39
C SER A 173 10.73 3.84 7.14
N ALA A 174 10.80 5.17 7.19
CA ALA A 174 11.04 6.04 6.03
C ALA A 174 12.51 6.47 5.88
N LEU A 175 13.21 6.75 6.99
CA LEU A 175 14.53 7.40 6.96
C LEU A 175 15.69 6.42 7.14
N ILE A 176 15.62 5.54 8.14
CA ILE A 176 16.72 4.64 8.50
C ILE A 176 16.40 3.22 8.01
N PRO A 177 17.30 2.55 7.26
CA PRO A 177 17.18 1.11 7.01
C PRO A 177 17.47 0.37 8.33
N THR A 178 16.42 -0.04 9.04
CA THR A 178 16.54 -0.62 10.39
C THR A 178 16.47 -2.16 10.40
N GLY A 179 16.06 -2.80 9.31
CA GLY A 179 15.94 -4.27 9.22
C GLY A 179 17.17 -4.98 8.65
N ARG A 180 17.41 -6.22 9.09
CA ARG A 180 18.39 -7.15 8.45
C ARG A 180 18.13 -7.33 6.94
N GLY A 181 16.89 -7.18 6.50
CA GLY A 181 16.50 -7.23 5.09
C GLY A 181 16.55 -5.90 4.34
N ASP A 182 17.04 -4.83 4.97
CA ASP A 182 17.17 -3.51 4.36
C ASP A 182 18.64 -3.15 4.05
N GLN A 183 19.57 -4.10 4.25
CA GLN A 183 20.95 -3.95 3.82
C GLN A 183 21.00 -3.88 2.28
N GLY A 184 21.61 -2.81 1.76
CA GLY A 184 21.74 -2.58 0.32
C GLY A 184 20.50 -2.00 -0.35
N VAL A 185 19.45 -1.61 0.39
CA VAL A 185 18.30 -0.90 -0.19
C VAL A 185 18.75 0.47 -0.69
N VAL A 186 18.57 0.72 -1.98
CA VAL A 186 18.85 2.00 -2.62
C VAL A 186 17.54 2.79 -2.72
N ASP A 187 17.34 3.72 -1.80
CA ASP A 187 16.09 4.48 -1.63
C ASP A 187 16.31 6.01 -1.60
N VAL A 188 17.47 6.47 -2.05
CA VAL A 188 17.84 7.89 -1.97
C VAL A 188 16.83 8.79 -2.66
N GLY A 189 16.27 8.36 -3.80
CA GLY A 189 15.23 9.10 -4.51
C GLY A 189 13.96 9.30 -3.67
N LEU A 190 13.53 8.28 -2.93
CA LEU A 190 12.38 8.41 -2.02
C LEU A 190 12.70 9.38 -0.87
N ARG A 191 13.88 9.25 -0.27
CA ARG A 191 14.28 10.12 0.85
C ARG A 191 14.37 11.59 0.43
N LEU A 192 14.90 11.85 -0.76
CA LEU A 192 14.94 13.20 -1.34
C LEU A 192 13.54 13.74 -1.61
N HIS A 193 12.67 12.94 -2.24
CA HIS A 193 11.28 13.33 -2.48
C HIS A 193 10.53 13.60 -1.17
N LEU A 194 10.71 12.74 -0.17
CA LEU A 194 10.11 12.94 1.15
C LEU A 194 10.60 14.26 1.77
N ALA A 195 11.90 14.55 1.72
CA ALA A 195 12.46 15.81 2.21
C ALA A 195 11.90 17.04 1.48
N GLU A 196 11.68 16.93 0.17
CA GLU A 196 11.06 17.99 -0.64
C GLU A 196 9.63 18.30 -0.21
N VAL A 197 8.82 17.27 0.03
CA VAL A 197 7.39 17.45 0.34
C VAL A 197 7.11 17.64 1.82
N PHE A 198 8.01 17.23 2.73
CA PHE A 198 7.75 17.14 4.18
C PHE A 198 7.17 18.42 4.76
N VAL A 199 7.87 19.55 4.60
CA VAL A 199 7.44 20.84 5.15
C VAL A 199 6.19 21.38 4.44
N THR A 200 6.05 21.08 3.14
CA THR A 200 4.90 21.54 2.37
C THR A 200 3.61 20.86 2.81
N GLU A 201 3.67 19.56 3.10
CA GLU A 201 2.51 18.79 3.54
C GLU A 201 2.23 18.91 5.06
N LEU A 202 3.16 19.48 5.83
CA LEU A 202 2.97 19.76 7.26
C LEU A 202 2.04 20.96 7.53
N ARG A 203 1.87 21.84 6.53
CA ARG A 203 1.06 23.06 6.59
C ARG A 203 -0.42 22.76 6.42
#